data_AF-A0A847BST8-F1
#
_entry.id   AF-A0A847BST8-F1
#
_cell.length_a   1.000
_cell.length_b   1.000
_cell.length_c   1.000
_cell.angle_alpha   90.00
_cell.angle_beta   90.00
_cell.angle_gamma   90.00
#
_symmetry.space_group_name_H-M   'P 1'
#
loop_
_entity.id
_entity.type
_entity.pdbx_description
1 polymer ?
#
loop_
_entity_poly.entity_id
_entity_poly.type
_entity_poly.pdbx_seq_one_letter_code
_entity_poly.pdbx_strand_id
1 'polypeptide(L)'
;MLVASFFFALMGGFAKVLSQSMPPVEVVFFRNVIGVVLILLTLIKVPFSHKGGRPWLLLFRGLMGFLALLAFFYNIAHISLADAMTFSRTSPIF
;
A
#
# COMPACT_ATOMS: atom_id res chain seq x y z
N MET A 1 3.26 -15.31 -9.82
CA MET A 1 4.20 -14.75 -8.81
C MET A 1 5.35 -13.98 -9.44
N LEU A 2 5.99 -14.47 -10.50
CA LEU A 2 7.15 -13.81 -11.14
C LEU A 2 6.83 -12.38 -11.65
N VAL A 3 5.75 -12.24 -12.44
CA VAL A 3 5.29 -10.93 -12.94
C VAL A 3 4.94 -9.97 -11.81
N ALA A 4 4.26 -10.46 -10.77
CA ALA A 4 3.93 -9.65 -9.59
C ALA A 4 5.20 -9.15 -8.88
N SER A 5 6.18 -10.02 -8.64
CA SER A 5 7.46 -9.64 -8.03
C SER A 5 8.22 -8.60 -8.86
N PHE A 6 8.16 -8.70 -10.19
CA PHE A 6 8.75 -7.70 -11.09
C PHE A 6 8.10 -6.32 -10.93
N PHE A 7 6.76 -6.24 -10.96
CA PHE A 7 6.04 -4.99 -10.73
C PHE A 7 6.27 -4.42 -9.33
N PHE A 8 6.38 -5.27 -8.30
CA PHE A 8 6.71 -4.83 -6.94
C PHE A 8 8.12 -4.24 -6.86
N ALA A 9 9.11 -4.85 -7.52
CA ALA A 9 10.47 -4.32 -7.58
C ALA A 9 10.53 -2.97 -8.31
N LEU A 10 9.83 -2.86 -9.45
CA LEU A 10 9.73 -1.62 -10.21
C LEU A 10 9.08 -0.49 -9.38
N MET A 11 7.99 -0.81 -8.69
CA MET A 11 7.28 0.10 -7.80
C MET A 11 8.17 0.58 -6.64
N GLY A 12 8.93 -0.31 -6.01
CA GLY A 12 9.90 0.04 -4.96
C GLY A 12 10.99 0.99 -5.46
N GLY A 13 11.50 0.76 -6.67
CA GLY A 13 12.46 1.66 -7.32
C GLY A 13 11.88 3.06 -7.57
N PHE A 14 10.69 3.15 -8.17
CA PHE A 14 10.02 4.43 -8.38
C PHE A 14 9.67 5.15 -7.08
N ALA A 15 9.24 4.42 -6.05
CA ALA A 15 8.97 4.99 -4.73
C ALA A 15 10.21 5.65 -4.12
N LYS A 16 11.40 5.05 -4.28
CA LYS A 16 12.65 5.64 -3.78
C LYS A 16 13.02 6.91 -4.54
N VAL A 17 12.89 6.93 -5.86
CA VAL A 17 13.16 8.13 -6.68
C VAL A 17 12.18 9.25 -6.32
N LEU A 18 10.88 8.95 -6.26
CA LEU A 18 9.86 9.94 -5.88
C LEU A 18 10.04 10.47 -4.46
N SER A 19 10.53 9.65 -3.53
CA SER A 19 10.78 10.07 -2.14
C SER A 19 11.87 11.15 -2.00
N GLN A 20 12.68 11.38 -3.04
CA GLN A 20 13.66 12.48 -3.05
C GLN A 20 13.02 13.84 -3.37
N SER A 21 11.89 13.84 -4.08
CA SER A 21 11.23 15.05 -4.59
C SER A 21 9.91 15.36 -3.89
N MET A 22 9.27 14.34 -3.30
CA MET A 22 7.95 14.44 -2.68
C MET A 22 7.91 13.75 -1.31
N PRO A 23 7.12 14.29 -0.36
CA PRO A 23 6.87 13.62 0.90
C PRO A 23 6.28 12.22 0.72
N PRO A 24 6.64 11.23 1.56
CA PRO A 24 6.14 9.85 1.45
C PRO A 24 4.61 9.77 1.51
N VAL A 25 3.98 10.67 2.25
CA VAL A 25 2.52 10.77 2.41
C VAL A 25 1.83 11.07 1.08
N GLU A 26 2.38 12.00 0.29
CA GLU A 26 1.81 12.37 -1.01
C GLU A 26 1.92 11.22 -2.01
N VAL A 27 3.07 10.55 -2.05
CA VAL A 27 3.28 9.37 -2.90
C VAL A 27 2.27 8.27 -2.57
N VAL A 28 2.05 8.01 -1.29
CA VAL A 28 1.05 7.03 -0.81
C VAL A 28 -0.38 7.47 -1.14
N PHE A 29 -0.69 8.76 -1.02
CA PHE A 29 -2.00 9.31 -1.34
C PHE A 29 -2.34 9.08 -2.82
N PHE A 30 -1.51 9.55 -3.75
CA PHE A 30 -1.76 9.41 -5.19
C PHE A 30 -1.88 7.94 -5.64
N ARG A 31 -1.05 7.05 -5.07
CA ARG A 31 -1.16 5.61 -5.33
C ARG A 31 -2.53 5.05 -4.95
N ASN A 32 -3.08 5.46 -3.81
CA ASN A 32 -4.37 4.95 -3.33
C ASN A 32 -5.57 5.53 -4.09
N VAL A 33 -5.47 6.75 -4.65
CA VAL A 33 -6.56 7.35 -5.46
C VAL A 33 -6.93 6.45 -6.64
N ILE A 34 -5.94 5.93 -7.37
CA ILE A 34 -6.18 5.03 -8.51
C ILE A 34 -6.93 3.77 -8.05
N GLY A 35 -6.53 3.20 -6.91
CA GLY A 35 -7.20 2.04 -6.32
C GLY A 35 -8.65 2.33 -5.95
N VAL A 36 -8.92 3.49 -5.34
CA VAL A 36 -10.28 3.92 -4.98
C VAL A 36 -11.16 4.09 -6.22
N VAL A 37 -10.64 4.72 -7.28
CA VAL A 37 -11.38 4.89 -8.55
C VAL A 37 -11.75 3.53 -9.15
N LEU A 38 -10.80 2.58 -9.20
CA LEU A 38 -11.07 1.24 -9.71
C LEU A 38 -12.11 0.49 -8.86
N ILE A 39 -12.01 0.56 -7.54
CA ILE A 39 -12.99 -0.05 -6.63
C ILE A 39 -14.37 0.55 -6.87
N LEU A 40 -14.48 1.88 -6.99
CA LEU A 40 -15.75 2.57 -7.21
C LEU A 40 -16.39 2.16 -8.55
N LEU A 41 -15.61 2.08 -9.63
CA LEU A 41 -16.09 1.59 -10.93
C LEU A 41 -16.62 0.16 -10.85
N THR A 42 -15.99 -0.69 -10.04
CA THR A 42 -16.40 -2.08 -9.86
C THR A 42 -17.68 -2.17 -9.03
N LEU A 43 -17.82 -1.29 -8.03
CA LEU A 43 -19.00 -1.17 -7.17
C LEU A 43 -20.26 -0.79 -7.96
N ILE A 44 -20.11 0.10 -8.95
CA ILE A 44 -21.21 0.52 -9.83
C ILE A 44 -21.66 -0.64 -10.74
N LYS A 45 -20.74 -1.51 -11.16
CA LYS A 45 -21.04 -2.66 -12.05
C LYS A 45 -21.64 -3.87 -11.34
N VAL A 46 -21.33 -4.08 -10.06
CA VAL A 46 -21.77 -5.26 -9.29
C VAL A 46 -22.44 -4.79 -7.99
N PRO A 47 -23.78 -4.82 -7.90
CA PRO A 47 -24.48 -4.39 -6.70
C PRO A 47 -24.11 -5.30 -5.52
N PHE A 48 -23.74 -4.68 -4.40
CA PHE A 48 -23.33 -5.35 -3.17
C PHE A 48 -24.50 -6.12 -2.55
N SER A 49 -24.52 -7.44 -2.70
CA SER A 49 -25.38 -8.32 -1.91
C SER A 49 -24.61 -8.80 -0.69
N HIS A 50 -24.48 -7.94 0.33
CA HIS A 50 -23.85 -8.31 1.60
C HIS A 50 -24.81 -7.95 2.75
N LYS A 51 -25.56 -8.95 3.23
CA LYS A 51 -26.58 -8.81 4.31
C LYS A 51 -26.00 -8.84 5.73
N GLY A 52 -24.69 -8.93 5.89
CA GLY A 52 -24.02 -8.89 7.19
C GLY A 52 -22.61 -8.37 7.06
N GLY A 53 -22.21 -7.46 7.95
CA GLY A 53 -20.87 -6.88 7.94
C GLY A 53 -20.41 -6.55 9.36
N ARG A 54 -19.11 -6.72 9.61
CA ARG A 54 -18.43 -6.18 10.80
C ARG A 54 -17.68 -4.91 10.39
N PRO A 55 -18.38 -3.78 10.16
CA PRO A 55 -17.77 -2.56 9.61
C PRO A 55 -16.62 -2.07 10.49
N TRP A 56 -16.74 -2.23 11.81
CA TRP A 56 -15.68 -1.86 12.76
C TRP A 56 -14.38 -2.65 12.55
N LEU A 57 -14.47 -3.96 12.30
CA LEU A 57 -13.30 -4.80 12.02
C LEU A 57 -12.68 -4.48 10.65
N LEU A 58 -13.49 -4.13 9.66
CA LEU A 58 -13.01 -3.69 8.35
C LEU A 58 -12.29 -2.34 8.45
N LEU A 59 -12.84 -1.40 9.22
CA LEU A 59 -12.21 -0.10 9.51
C LEU A 59 -10.90 -0.28 10.24
N PHE A 60 -10.86 -1.11 11.29
CA PHE A 60 -9.64 -1.42 12.03
C PHE A 60 -8.57 -2.03 11.12
N ARG A 61 -8.94 -3.00 10.28
CA ARG A 61 -8.03 -3.61 9.30
C ARG A 61 -7.50 -2.58 8.29
N GLY A 62 -8.35 -1.69 7.81
CA GLY A 62 -7.97 -0.61 6.89
C GLY A 62 -6.99 0.38 7.55
N LEU A 63 -7.28 0.82 8.77
CA LEU A 63 -6.42 1.72 9.55
C LEU A 63 -5.05 1.12 9.84
N MET A 64 -5.00 -0.13 10.32
CA MET A 64 -3.73 -0.81 10.59
C MET A 64 -2.91 -1.00 9.31
N GLY A 65 -3.56 -1.39 8.21
CA GLY A 65 -2.90 -1.50 6.90
C GLY A 65 -2.37 -0.17 6.38
N PHE A 66 -3.12 0.92 6.57
CA PHE A 66 -2.70 2.27 6.18
C PHE A 66 -1.51 2.76 7.00
N LEU A 67 -1.53 2.57 8.33
CA LEU A 67 -0.41 2.91 9.21
C LEU A 67 0.86 2.12 8.85
N ALA A 68 0.72 0.82 8.58
CA ALA A 68 1.84 -0.02 8.15
C ALA A 68 2.42 0.46 6.81
N LEU A 69 1.57 0.85 5.86
CA LEU A 69 2.00 1.39 4.57
C LEU A 69 2.76 2.72 4.74
N LEU A 70 2.25 3.62 5.57
CA LEU A 70 2.91 4.89 5.90
C LEU A 70 4.30 4.65 6.51
N ALA A 71 4.39 3.77 7.51
CA ALA A 71 5.66 3.42 8.14
C ALA A 71 6.65 2.79 7.13
N PHE A 72 6.16 1.97 6.20
CA PHE A 72 6.99 1.37 5.16
C PHE A 72 7.55 2.40 4.17
N PHE A 73 6.71 3.32 3.70
CA PHE A 73 7.15 4.40 2.81
C PHE A 73 8.08 5.40 3.51
N TYR A 74 7.87 5.64 4.81
CA TYR A 74 8.79 6.40 5.65
C TYR A 74 10.18 5.74 5.71
N ASN A 75 10.25 4.41 5.91
CA ASN A 75 11.50 3.67 5.83
C ASN A 75 12.15 3.79 4.45
N ILE A 76 11.40 3.60 3.36
CA ILE A 76 11.95 3.77 2.01
C ILE A 76 12.56 5.16 1.80
N ALA A 77 11.98 6.21 2.37
CA ALA A 77 12.54 7.56 2.25
C ALA A 77 13.87 7.72 3.00
N HIS A 78 13.96 7.22 4.25
CA HIS A 78 15.09 7.50 5.14
C HIS A 78 16.24 6.48 5.09
N ILE A 79 15.99 5.22 4.76
CA ILE A 79 17.03 4.17 4.67
C ILE A 79 17.22 3.69 3.24
N SER A 80 18.23 2.84 3.01
CA SER A 80 18.44 2.25 1.68
C SER A 80 17.24 1.37 1.30
N LEU A 81 16.93 1.28 0.00
CA LEU A 81 15.83 0.46 -0.49
C LEU A 81 16.02 -1.02 -0.10
N ALA A 82 17.26 -1.49 -0.12
CA ALA A 82 17.61 -2.87 0.25
C ALA A 82 17.32 -3.14 1.73
N ASP A 83 17.66 -2.20 2.62
CA ASP A 83 17.40 -2.34 4.06
C ASP A 83 15.91 -2.28 4.36
N ALA A 84 15.17 -1.36 3.71
CA ALA A 84 13.71 -1.26 3.87
C ALA A 84 13.00 -2.55 3.42
N MET A 85 13.45 -3.16 2.32
CA MET A 85 12.90 -4.43 1.83
C MET A 85 13.27 -5.60 2.76
N THR A 86 14.49 -5.62 3.29
CA THR A 86 14.93 -6.65 4.25
C THR A 86 14.14 -6.55 5.56
N PHE A 87 13.91 -5.34 6.06
CA PHE A 87 13.06 -5.10 7.21
C PHE A 87 11.62 -5.58 6.97
N SER A 88 11.03 -5.32 5.80
CA SER A 88 9.70 -5.86 5.49
C SER A 88 9.65 -7.39 5.42
N ARG A 89 10.79 -8.05 5.15
CA ARG A 89 10.89 -9.52 5.12
C ARG A 89 10.94 -10.15 6.50
N THR A 90 11.11 -9.38 7.58
CA THR A 90 11.06 -9.90 8.96
C THR A 90 9.64 -9.99 9.51
N SER A 91 8.61 -9.51 8.80
CA SER A 91 7.20 -9.66 9.21
C SER A 91 6.73 -11.11 9.45
N PRO A 92 7.31 -12.19 8.89
CA PRO A 92 6.88 -13.54 9.26
C PRO A 92 7.17 -13.88 10.74
N ILE A 93 8.09 -13.15 11.36
CA ILE A 93 8.49 -13.34 12.77
C ILE A 93 7.58 -12.51 13.71
N PHE A 94 6.88 -11.48 13.20
CA PHE A 94 6.09 -10.51 13.97
C PHE A 94 4.68 -10.34 13.40
#